data_AF-A0A7D5MAC0-F1
#
_entry.id   AF-A0A7D5MAC0-F1
#
_cell.length_a   1.000
_cell.length_b   1.000
_cell.length_c   1.000
_cell.angle_alpha   90.00
_cell.angle_beta   90.00
_cell.angle_gamma   90.00
#
_symmetry.space_group_name_H-M   'P 1'
#
loop_
_entity.id
_entity.type
_entity.pdbx_description
1 polymer ?
#
loop_
_entity_poly.entity_id
_entity_poly.type
_entity_poly.pdbx_seq_one_letter_code
_entity_poly.pdbx_strand_id
1 'polypeptide(L)'
;MAIQKEIQEYMNRHLDLLLAQTKSYVPFIKTAFPGMDLADACFNLVVGNAFSVFLGQYAMRIKSPTEEDLIEFGKMASQYRKKISELFSE
;
A
#
# COMPACT_ATOMS: atom_id res chain seq x y z
N MET A 1 -13.62 -15.70 8.60
CA MET A 1 -12.17 -15.95 8.53
C MET A 1 -11.54 -14.68 8.02
N ALA A 2 -10.64 -14.10 8.80
CA ALA A 2 -9.93 -12.87 8.48
C ALA A 2 -8.49 -13.23 8.11
N ILE A 3 -7.78 -12.30 7.47
CA ILE A 3 -6.34 -12.41 7.18
C ILE A 3 -5.64 -12.93 8.43
N GLN A 4 -4.75 -13.93 8.27
CA GLN A 4 -3.96 -14.46 9.38
C GLN A 4 -3.26 -13.31 10.12
N LYS A 5 -3.40 -13.25 11.45
CA LYS A 5 -2.95 -12.13 12.28
C LYS A 5 -1.52 -11.68 11.98
N GLU A 6 -0.61 -12.63 11.80
CA GLU A 6 0.80 -12.35 11.46
C GLU A 6 0.95 -11.62 10.12
N ILE A 7 0.20 -12.05 9.09
CA ILE A 7 0.20 -11.41 7.77
C ILE A 7 -0.41 -10.01 7.90
N GLN A 8 -1.50 -9.86 8.65
CA GLN A 8 -2.17 -8.59 8.86
C GLN A 8 -1.25 -7.57 9.56
N GLU A 9 -0.59 -7.97 10.66
CA GLU A 9 0.36 -7.13 11.39
C GLU A 9 1.57 -6.76 10.52
N TYR A 10 2.10 -7.72 9.75
CA TYR A 10 3.18 -7.46 8.82
C TYR A 10 2.76 -6.44 7.75
N MET A 11 1.60 -6.63 7.12
CA MET A 11 1.13 -5.75 6.06
C MET A 11 0.82 -4.33 6.54
N ASN A 12 0.30 -4.17 7.76
CA ASN A 12 0.12 -2.85 8.37
C ASN A 12 1.45 -2.12 8.49
N ARG A 13 2.48 -2.76 9.04
CA ARG A 13 3.83 -2.18 9.15
C ARG A 13 4.44 -1.87 7.78
N HIS A 14 4.23 -2.74 6.79
CA HIS A 14 4.72 -2.53 5.44
C HIS A 14 4.07 -1.32 4.76
N LEU A 15 2.75 -1.16 4.88
CA LEU A 15 2.02 0.00 4.35
C LEU A 15 2.44 1.31 5.03
N ASP A 16 2.62 1.31 6.36
CA ASP A 16 3.15 2.46 7.10
C ASP A 16 4.58 2.82 6.64
N LEU A 17 5.44 1.83 6.39
CA LEU A 17 6.77 2.04 5.86
C LEU A 17 6.72 2.66 4.45
N LEU A 18 5.89 2.15 3.55
CA LEU A 18 5.72 2.68 2.19
C LEU A 18 5.21 4.13 2.21
N LEU A 19 4.29 4.46 3.12
CA LEU A 19 3.82 5.83 3.31
C LEU A 19 4.97 6.75 3.75
N ALA A 20 5.76 6.33 4.73
CA ALA A 20 6.91 7.10 5.23
C ALA A 20 7.98 7.30 4.13
N GLN A 21 8.25 6.27 3.34
CA GLN A 21 9.15 6.35 2.19
C GLN A 21 8.62 7.30 1.12
N THR A 22 7.34 7.18 0.75
CA THR A 22 6.69 8.09 -0.21
C THR A 22 6.84 9.55 0.25
N LYS A 23 6.60 9.82 1.54
CA LYS A 23 6.80 11.15 2.13
C LYS A 23 8.23 11.65 1.96
N SER A 24 9.23 10.81 2.19
CA SER A 24 10.64 11.19 2.07
C SER A 24 11.08 11.52 0.64
N TYR A 25 10.40 10.95 -0.36
CA TYR A 25 10.73 11.14 -1.77
C TYR A 25 9.77 12.08 -2.51
N VAL A 26 8.84 12.77 -1.82
CA VAL A 26 7.93 13.76 -2.43
C VAL A 26 8.66 14.77 -3.33
N PRO A 27 9.83 15.35 -2.94
CA PRO A 27 10.55 16.26 -3.82
C PRO A 27 10.96 15.61 -5.15
N PHE A 28 11.50 14.39 -5.09
CA PHE A 28 11.84 13.61 -6.28
C PHE A 28 10.60 13.34 -7.14
N ILE A 29 9.49 12.92 -6.54
CA ILE A 29 8.23 12.62 -7.25
C ILE A 29 7.71 13.86 -7.98
N LYS A 30 7.65 15.02 -7.30
CA LYS A 30 7.21 16.29 -7.90
C LYS A 30 8.11 16.72 -9.06
N THR A 31 9.41 16.49 -8.98
CA THR A 31 10.37 16.82 -10.04
C THR A 31 10.31 15.85 -11.23
N ALA A 32 10.22 14.55 -10.97
CA ALA A 32 10.29 13.52 -12.00
C ALA A 32 8.98 13.40 -12.81
N PHE A 33 7.83 13.74 -12.21
CA PHE A 33 6.52 13.51 -12.80
C PHE A 33 5.61 14.76 -12.80
N PRO A 34 6.00 15.84 -13.49
CA PRO A 34 5.23 17.08 -13.49
C PRO A 34 3.87 16.91 -14.20
N GLY A 35 2.85 17.62 -13.71
CA GLY A 35 1.52 17.72 -14.36
C GLY A 35 0.62 16.49 -14.21
N MET A 36 1.00 15.51 -13.38
CA MET A 36 0.17 14.33 -13.09
C MET A 36 -0.62 14.51 -11.79
N ASP A 37 -1.71 13.75 -11.63
CA ASP A 37 -2.31 13.52 -10.31
C ASP A 37 -1.38 12.62 -9.48
N LEU A 38 -0.47 13.26 -8.76
CA LEU A 38 0.55 12.57 -7.96
C LEU A 38 -0.05 11.79 -6.80
N ALA A 39 -1.18 12.23 -6.25
CA ALA A 39 -1.83 11.55 -5.14
C ALA A 39 -2.36 10.19 -5.58
N ASP A 40 -3.14 10.15 -6.67
CA ASP A 40 -3.70 8.90 -7.19
C ASP A 40 -2.61 7.99 -7.79
N ALA A 41 -1.61 8.57 -8.48
CA ALA A 41 -0.47 7.81 -8.99
C ALA A 41 0.33 7.13 -7.86
N CYS A 42 0.65 7.86 -6.78
CA CYS A 42 1.37 7.29 -5.65
C CYS A 42 0.53 6.29 -4.87
N PHE A 43 -0.77 6.53 -4.71
CA PHE A 43 -1.67 5.56 -4.08
C PHE A 43 -1.66 4.23 -4.84
N ASN A 44 -1.81 4.25 -6.17
CA ASN A 44 -1.79 3.04 -6.98
C ASN A 44 -0.43 2.32 -6.90
N LEU A 45 0.68 3.06 -6.89
CA LEU A 45 2.02 2.48 -6.75
C LEU A 45 2.22 1.80 -5.38
N VAL A 46 1.87 2.50 -4.29
CA VAL A 46 1.98 1.98 -2.92
C VAL A 46 1.12 0.73 -2.75
N VAL A 47 -0.13 0.77 -3.20
CA VAL A 47 -1.05 -0.37 -3.10
C VAL A 47 -0.59 -1.55 -3.96
N GLY A 48 -0.13 -1.30 -5.19
CA GLY A 48 0.41 -2.35 -6.07
C GLY A 48 1.65 -3.03 -5.48
N ASN A 49 2.56 -2.25 -4.89
CA ASN A 49 3.71 -2.78 -4.17
C ASN A 49 3.28 -3.65 -2.98
N ALA A 50 2.43 -3.11 -2.11
CA ALA A 50 1.93 -3.81 -0.95
C ALA A 50 1.15 -5.08 -1.33
N PHE A 51 0.39 -5.06 -2.42
CA PHE A 51 -0.35 -6.21 -2.91
C PHE A 51 0.59 -7.35 -3.34
N SER A 52 1.67 -7.02 -4.06
CA SER A 52 2.68 -8.01 -4.45
C SER A 52 3.32 -8.68 -3.21
N VAL A 53 3.62 -7.88 -2.18
CA VAL A 53 4.17 -8.37 -0.91
C VAL A 53 3.14 -9.23 -0.15
N PHE A 54 1.87 -8.83 -0.13
CA PHE A 54 0.78 -9.59 0.47
C PHE A 54 0.63 -10.98 -0.18
N LEU A 55 0.61 -11.05 -1.52
CA LEU A 55 0.61 -12.33 -2.23
C LEU A 55 1.85 -13.17 -1.89
N GLY A 56 3.01 -12.54 -1.76
CA GLY A 56 4.24 -13.19 -1.30
C GLY A 56 4.11 -13.83 0.09
N GLN A 57 3.46 -13.17 1.05
CA GLN A 57 3.23 -13.71 2.39
C GLN A 57 2.41 -15.01 2.36
N TYR A 58 1.43 -15.11 1.46
CA TYR A 58 0.65 -16.35 1.25
C TYR A 58 1.47 -17.41 0.52
N ALA A 59 2.18 -17.03 -0.54
CA ALA A 59 3.02 -17.93 -1.32
C ALA A 59 4.11 -18.62 -0.47
N MET A 60 4.75 -17.88 0.44
CA MET A 60 5.73 -18.43 1.40
C MET A 60 5.15 -19.50 2.33
N ARG A 61 3.82 -19.51 2.49
CA ARG A 61 3.07 -20.50 3.29
C ARG A 61 2.43 -21.58 2.41
N ILE A 62 2.76 -21.63 1.12
CA ILE A 62 2.20 -22.54 0.11
C ILE A 62 0.66 -22.45 0.10
N LYS A 63 0.16 -21.21 0.18
CA LYS A 63 -1.27 -20.89 0.16
C LYS A 63 -1.52 -19.76 -0.84
N SER A 64 -2.77 -19.64 -1.24
CA SER A 64 -3.31 -18.45 -1.89
C SER A 64 -4.26 -17.74 -0.93
N PRO A 65 -4.36 -16.40 -0.98
CA PRO A 65 -5.40 -15.69 -0.24
C PRO A 65 -6.78 -16.11 -0.74
N THR A 66 -7.76 -16.17 0.16
CA THR A 66 -9.17 -16.31 -0.23
C THR A 66 -9.73 -15.00 -0.76
N GLU A 67 -10.96 -15.02 -1.27
CA GLU A 67 -11.68 -13.80 -1.65
C GLU A 67 -11.84 -12.85 -0.45
N GLU A 68 -12.17 -13.37 0.73
CA GLU A 68 -12.29 -12.58 1.94
C GLU A 68 -10.96 -11.93 2.34
N ASP A 69 -9.84 -12.66 2.24
CA ASP A 69 -8.51 -12.12 2.51
C ASP A 69 -8.18 -10.95 1.57
N LEU A 70 -8.56 -11.05 0.30
CA LEU A 70 -8.37 -9.99 -0.70
C LEU A 70 -9.23 -8.76 -0.40
N ILE A 71 -10.50 -8.97 0.00
CA ILE A 71 -11.41 -7.89 0.39
C ILE A 71 -10.87 -7.16 1.64
N GLU A 72 -10.39 -7.91 2.63
CA GLU A 72 -9.82 -7.33 3.84
C GLU A 72 -8.53 -6.55 3.55
N PHE A 73 -7.66 -7.06 2.68
CA PHE A 73 -6.49 -6.32 2.23
C PHE A 73 -6.90 -5.02 1.53
N GLY A 74 -7.91 -5.06 0.66
CA GLY A 74 -8.45 -3.87 0.01
C GLY A 74 -8.96 -2.82 1.01
N LYS A 75 -9.63 -3.26 2.08
CA LYS A 75 -10.08 -2.36 3.17
C LYS A 75 -8.91 -1.78 3.96
N MET A 76 -7.84 -2.55 4.19
CA MET A 76 -6.63 -2.03 4.85
C MET A 76 -5.93 -0.99 3.98
N ALA A 77 -5.72 -1.30 2.70
CA ALA A 77 -5.03 -0.44 1.75
C ALA A 77 -5.79 0.87 1.49
N SER A 78 -7.13 0.83 1.40
CA SER A 78 -7.94 2.02 1.09
C SER A 78 -7.81 3.13 2.15
N GLN A 79 -7.52 2.79 3.40
CA GLN A 79 -7.28 3.75 4.49
C GLN A 79 -6.06 4.65 4.23
N TYR A 80 -5.14 4.24 3.36
CA TYR A 80 -3.96 5.02 3.01
C TYR A 80 -4.21 6.04 1.90
N ARG A 81 -5.35 5.97 1.19
CA ARG A 81 -5.67 6.93 0.11
C ARG A 81 -5.64 8.37 0.61
N LYS A 82 -6.32 8.63 1.73
CA LYS A 82 -6.35 9.97 2.35
C LYS A 82 -4.96 10.39 2.83
N LYS A 83 -4.25 9.50 3.54
CA LYS A 83 -2.90 9.76 4.06
C LYS A 83 -1.90 10.12 2.95
N ILE A 84 -1.99 9.45 1.79
CA ILE A 84 -1.12 9.72 0.64
C ILE A 84 -1.51 11.05 -0.02
N SER A 85 -2.80 11.33 -0.17
CA SER A 85 -3.27 12.62 -0.71
C SER A 85 -2.77 13.82 0.11
N GLU A 86 -2.75 13.69 1.43
CA GLU A 86 -2.21 14.71 2.35
C GLU A 86 -0.71 14.99 2.14
N LEU A 87 0.07 14.09 1.52
CA LEU A 87 1.48 14.34 1.20
C LEU A 87 1.70 15.35 0.06
N PHE A 88 0.66 15.54 -0.77
CA PHE A 88 0.70 16.40 -1.95
C PHE A 88 -0.22 17.62 -1.82
N SER A 89 -1.04 17.66 -0.77
CA SER A 89 -1.80 18.84 -0.36
C SER A 89 -0.82 19.90 0.16
N GLU A 90 -0.97 21.15 -0.29
CA GLU A 90 -0.03 22.26 -0.05
C GLU A 90 0.32 22.51 1.43
#